data_AF-W4FAW2-F1
#
_entry.id   AF-W4FAW2-F1
#
_cell.length_a   1.000
_cell.length_b   1.000
_cell.length_c   1.000
_cell.angle_alpha   90.00
_cell.angle_beta   90.00
_cell.angle_gamma   90.00
#
_symmetry.space_group_name_H-M   'P 1'
#
loop_
_entity.id
_entity.type
_entity.pdbx_description
1 polymer ?
#
loop_
_entity_poly.entity_id
_entity_poly.type
_entity_poly.pdbx_seq_one_letter_code
_entity_poly.pdbx_strand_id
1 'polypeptide(L)' 'MYYGHKRRHAIKFQTVVTPDGIISHVFGPIEGRRHDLTMLRRSSLENFIASDIRFAGYVIYGDPARRSMPA' A
#
# COMPACT_ATOMS: atom_id res chain seq x y z
N MET A 1 14.32 3.86 7.79
CA MET A 1 14.78 4.61 6.60
C MET A 1 14.30 6.04 6.71
N TYR A 2 15.25 6.96 6.83
CA TYR A 2 15.06 8.35 7.25
C TYR A 2 14.74 9.30 6.07
N TYR A 3 14.06 10.39 6.43
CA TYR A 3 13.92 11.69 5.75
C TYR A 3 12.93 11.78 4.57
N GLY A 4 11.91 12.64 4.59
CA GLY A 4 11.89 14.00 5.14
C GLY A 4 12.74 14.91 4.25
N HIS A 5 12.11 15.60 3.30
CA HIS A 5 12.66 16.77 2.59
C HIS A 5 13.68 16.59 1.44
N LYS A 6 14.24 15.41 1.13
CA LYS A 6 15.02 15.23 -0.12
C LYS A 6 14.47 14.11 -1.00
N ARG A 7 13.59 14.50 -1.94
CA ARG A 7 12.87 13.67 -2.94
C ARG A 7 13.76 12.92 -3.96
N ARG A 8 15.04 12.64 -3.67
CA ARG A 8 15.99 12.10 -4.66
C ARG A 8 16.51 10.69 -4.37
N HIS A 9 16.34 10.14 -3.16
CA HIS A 9 16.89 8.81 -2.83
C HIS A 9 16.00 7.96 -1.91
N ALA A 10 14.67 8.10 -1.99
CA ALA A 10 13.76 7.21 -1.27
C ALA A 10 13.39 6.01 -2.15
N ILE A 11 13.46 4.80 -1.59
CA ILE A 11 12.82 3.61 -2.17
C ILE A 11 11.57 3.35 -1.34
N LYS A 12 10.42 3.24 -2.01
CA LYS A 12 9.14 2.97 -1.37
C LYS A 12 8.66 1.57 -1.74
N PHE A 13 8.10 0.89 -0.74
CA PHE A 13 7.35 -0.34 -0.90
C PHE A 13 5.94 -0.11 -0.38
N GLN A 14 4.98 -0.82 -0.95
CA GLN A 14 3.62 -0.90 -0.48
C GLN A 14 3.37 -2.30 0.02
N THR A 15 2.88 -2.44 1.25
CA THR A 15 2.55 -3.73 1.85
C THR A 15 1.14 -3.73 2.42
N VAL A 16 0.50 -4.91 2.46
CA VAL A 16 -0.70 -5.16 3.27
C VAL A 16 -0.38 -6.19 4.32
N VAL A 17 -0.71 -5.87 5.57
CA VAL A 17 -0.51 -6.72 6.74
C VAL A 17 -1.88 -7.13 7.25
N THR A 18 -2.10 -8.42 7.44
CA THR A 18 -3.34 -8.96 8.00
C THR A 18 -3.39 -8.71 9.52
N PRO A 19 -4.57 -8.85 10.17
CA PRO A 19 -4.68 -8.70 11.62
C PRO A 19 -3.72 -9.58 12.43
N ASP A 20 -3.37 -10.76 11.92
CA ASP A 20 -2.42 -11.70 12.54
C ASP A 20 -0.95 -11.30 12.35
N GLY A 21 -0.68 -10.15 11.71
CA GLY A 21 0.67 -9.62 11.48
C GLY A 21 1.37 -10.17 10.25
N ILE A 22 0.70 -10.97 9.42
CA ILE A 22 1.29 -11.58 8.21
C ILE A 22 1.23 -10.59 7.04
N ILE A 23 2.33 -10.44 6.32
CA ILE A 23 2.36 -9.65 5.08
C ILE A 23 1.71 -10.46 3.95
N SER A 24 0.50 -10.08 3.54
CA SER A 24 -0.26 -10.78 2.49
C SER A 24 -0.01 -10.22 1.09
N HIS A 25 0.56 -9.02 0.97
CA HIS A 25 0.86 -8.40 -0.32
C HIS A 25 2.05 -7.45 -0.19
N VAL A 26 2.93 -7.45 -1.19
CA VAL A 26 4.09 -6.55 -1.31
C VAL A 26 4.21 -6.07 -2.74
N PHE A 27 4.38 -4.76 -2.92
CA PHE A 27 4.64 -4.13 -4.21
C PHE A 27 5.77 -3.10 -4.11
N GLY A 28 6.78 -3.21 -4.97
CA GLY A 28 7.97 -2.36 -4.99
C GLY A 28 9.19 -3.11 -5.54
N PRO A 29 10.40 -2.50 -5.58
CA PRO A 29 10.76 -1.15 -5.16
C PRO A 29 10.31 -0.06 -6.14
N ILE A 30 9.75 1.05 -5.64
CA ILE A 30 9.42 2.22 -6.46
C ILE A 30 10.23 3.42 -6.00
N GLU A 31 10.77 4.18 -6.95
CA GLU A 31 11.42 5.47 -6.70
C GLU A 31 10.44 6.42 -5.97
N GLY A 32 10.83 6.88 -4.79
CA GLY A 32 10.00 7.67 -3.88
C GLY A 32 9.69 9.09 -4.35
N ARG A 33 10.19 9.47 -5.54
CA ARG A 33 9.76 10.66 -6.28
C ARG A 33 8.34 10.51 -6.84
N ARG A 34 7.88 9.28 -7.09
CA ARG A 34 6.53 9.02 -7.62
C ARG A 34 5.47 9.21 -6.54
N HIS A 35 4.35 9.80 -6.93
CA HIS A 35 3.20 10.00 -6.05
C HIS A 35 2.65 8.66 -5.59
N ASP A 36 2.25 8.56 -4.32
CA ASP A 36 1.79 7.30 -3.74
C ASP A 36 0.54 6.74 -4.46
N LEU A 37 -0.20 7.57 -5.22
CA LEU A 37 -1.41 7.14 -5.95
C LEU A 37 -1.03 6.38 -7.21
N THR A 38 0.08 6.78 -7.83
CA THR A 38 0.67 6.05 -8.94
C THR A 38 1.11 4.66 -8.47
N MET A 39 1.60 4.54 -7.24
CA MET A 39 1.94 3.25 -6.64
C MET A 39 0.70 2.37 -6.41
N LEU A 40 -0.36 2.91 -5.79
CA LEU A 40 -1.63 2.20 -5.60
C LEU A 40 -2.21 1.67 -6.91
N ARG A 41 -2.23 2.50 -7.95
CA ARG A 41 -2.77 2.08 -9.26
C ARG A 41 -1.92 0.98 -9.90
N ARG A 42 -0.60 1.06 -9.75
CA ARG A 42 0.32 0.07 -10.34
C ARG A 42 0.36 -1.26 -9.58
N SER A 43 0.08 -1.25 -8.28
CA SER A 43 0.02 -2.47 -7.49
C SER A 43 -1.25 -3.27 -7.72
N SER A 44 -2.26 -2.67 -8.36
CA SER A 44 -3.61 -3.27 -8.50
C SER A 44 -4.16 -3.77 -7.16
N LEU A 45 -3.78 -3.08 -6.07
CA LEU A 45 -4.05 -3.54 -4.72
C LEU A 45 -5.55 -3.70 -4.47
N GLU A 46 -6.36 -2.77 -4.98
CA GLU A 46 -7.83 -2.81 -4.90
C GLU A 46 -8.40 -4.10 -5.50
N ASN A 47 -7.88 -4.55 -6.65
CA ASN A 47 -8.33 -5.78 -7.30
C ASN A 47 -7.86 -7.03 -6.52
N PHE A 48 -6.64 -6.99 -5.97
CA PHE A 48 -6.10 -8.07 -5.15
C PHE A 48 -6.98 -8.30 -3.92
N ILE A 49 -7.36 -7.22 -3.24
CA ILE A 49 -8.21 -7.29 -2.05
C ILE A 49 -9.61 -7.79 -2.41
N ALA A 50 -10.26 -7.17 -3.41
CA ALA A 50 -11.63 -7.49 -3.78
C ALA A 50 -11.81 -8.93 -4.32
N SER A 51 -10.73 -9.57 -4.79
CA SER A 51 -10.77 -10.95 -5.29
C SER A 51 -10.45 -12.00 -4.24
N ASP A 52 -10.02 -11.60 -3.04
CA ASP A 52 -9.55 -12.50 -2.01
C ASP A 52 -10.51 -12.49 -0.80
N ILE A 53 -11.26 -13.59 -0.67
CA ILE A 53 -12.26 -13.81 0.37
C ILE A 53 -11.72 -13.64 1.80
N ARG A 54 -10.40 -13.74 2.00
CA ARG A 54 -9.77 -13.55 3.31
C ARG A 54 -9.90 -12.12 3.81
N PHE A 55 -10.10 -11.17 2.90
CA PHE A 55 -10.32 -9.77 3.24
C PHE A 55 -11.80 -9.41 3.36
N ALA A 56 -12.72 -10.34 3.05
CA ALA A 56 -14.15 -10.07 3.15
C ALA A 56 -14.54 -9.63 4.57
N GLY A 57 -15.16 -8.45 4.67
CA GLY A 57 -15.60 -7.88 5.95
C GLY A 57 -14.51 -7.12 6.71
N TYR A 58 -13.31 -6.97 6.14
CA TYR A 58 -12.27 -6.11 6.67
C TYR A 58 -12.30 -4.72 6.01
N VAL A 59 -11.66 -3.75 6.66
CA VAL A 59 -11.41 -2.42 6.10
C VAL A 59 -9.92 -2.19 6.12
N ILE A 60 -9.36 -1.80 4.98
CA ILE A 60 -7.94 -1.49 4.90
C ILE A 60 -7.73 -0.02 5.19
N TYR A 61 -6.87 0.22 6.19
CA TYR A 61 -6.42 1.54 6.59
C TYR A 61 -5.07 1.85 5.94
N GLY A 62 -4.94 3.07 5.44
CA GLY A 62 -3.70 3.58 4.85
C GLY A 62 -3.32 4.93 5.45
N ASP A 63 -2.47 5.67 4.74
CA ASP A 63 -2.08 7.03 5.13
C ASP A 63 -3.31 7.95 5.30
N PRO A 64 -3.36 8.84 6.31
CA PRO A 64 -4.52 9.70 6.58
C PRO A 64 -4.96 10.59 5.40
N ALA A 65 -4.08 10.86 4.43
CA ALA A 65 -4.44 11.58 3.22
C ALA A 65 -5.23 10.73 2.20
N ARG A 66 -5.51 9.46 2.51
CA ARG A 66 -6.32 8.54 1.70
C ARG A 66 -7.52 8.00 2.47
N ARG A 67 -8.64 7.96 1.76
CA ARG A 67 -9.89 7.33 2.22
C ARG A 67 -9.65 5.85 2.50
N SER A 68 -10.22 5.33 3.59
CA SER A 68 -10.28 3.89 3.85
C SER A 68 -11.05 3.18 2.74
N MET A 69 -10.65 1.95 2.42
CA MET A 69 -11.27 1.16 1.37
C MET A 69 -11.89 -0.11 1.96
N PRO A 70 -13.13 -0.45 1.57
CA PRO A 70 -13.71 -1.75 1.93
C PRO A 70 -12.88 -2.84 1.27
N ALA A 71 -12.69 -3.92 2.01
CA ALA A 71 -11.89 -5.05 1.59
C ALA A 71 -12.79 -6.21 1.13
#